data_AF-A0A1L3ZY61-F1
#
_entry.id   AF-A0A1L3ZY61-F1
#
_cell.length_a   1.000
_cell.length_b   1.000
_cell.length_c   1.000
_cell.angle_alpha   90.00
_cell.angle_beta   90.00
_cell.angle_gamma   90.00
#
_symmetry.space_group_name_H-M   'P 1'
#
loop_
_entity.id
_entity.type
_entity.pdbx_description
1 polymer ?
#
loop_
_entity_poly.entity_id
_entity_poly.type
_entity_poly.pdbx_seq_one_letter_code
_entity_poly.pdbx_strand_id
1 'polypeptide(L)'
;MDNPLSRQVGGEHYTKLKIQPLEYSMANGLDACQHSIIKYVTRFRDKGGINDLEKALHVLEILIAREARPSGERWHTYNFEPPKPRDLNGGRA
;
A
#
# COMPACT_ATOMS: atom_id res chain seq x y z
N MET A 1 23.29 -4.62 -21.23
CA MET A 1 21.89 -4.24 -21.50
C MET A 1 21.34 -3.63 -20.24
N ASP A 2 20.88 -2.38 -20.28
CA ASP A 2 20.35 -1.69 -19.10
C ASP A 2 18.95 -2.21 -18.80
N ASN A 3 18.79 -2.88 -17.65
CA ASN A 3 17.48 -3.30 -17.17
C ASN A 3 16.83 -2.10 -16.44
N PRO A 4 15.67 -1.58 -16.90
CA PRO A 4 14.98 -0.50 -16.20
C PRO A 4 14.63 -0.85 -14.74
N LEU A 5 14.46 -2.13 -14.42
CA LEU A 5 14.23 -2.58 -13.05
C LEU A 5 15.47 -2.41 -12.17
N SER A 6 16.70 -2.47 -12.70
CA SER A 6 17.90 -2.24 -11.88
C SER A 6 18.17 -0.76 -11.60
N ARG A 7 17.34 0.17 -12.11
CA ARG A 7 17.52 1.61 -11.97
C ARG A 7 16.26 2.29 -11.46
N GLN A 8 16.38 3.06 -10.38
CA GLN A 8 15.32 3.95 -9.90
C GLN A 8 15.62 5.40 -10.31
N VAL A 9 14.59 6.14 -10.74
CA VAL A 9 14.69 7.60 -10.92
C VAL A 9 14.20 8.28 -9.65
N GLY A 10 15.14 8.80 -8.85
CA GLY A 10 14.89 9.53 -7.61
C GLY A 10 14.63 8.64 -6.38
N GLY A 11 15.51 8.71 -5.38
CA GLY A 11 15.50 7.86 -4.17
C GLY A 11 16.02 6.44 -4.42
N GLU A 12 15.98 5.57 -3.40
CA GLU A 12 16.57 4.21 -3.43
C GLU A 12 15.68 3.10 -2.82
N HIS A 13 14.38 3.36 -2.67
CA HIS A 13 13.48 2.47 -1.94
C HIS A 13 13.04 1.19 -2.68
N TYR A 14 13.31 1.07 -3.99
CA TYR A 14 12.99 -0.14 -4.76
C TYR A 14 14.21 -0.93 -5.22
N THR A 15 15.34 -0.28 -5.50
CA THR A 15 16.58 -0.92 -6.00
C THR A 15 17.27 -1.79 -4.96
N LYS A 16 17.00 -1.58 -3.67
CA LYS A 16 17.54 -2.39 -2.57
C LYS A 16 16.74 -3.66 -2.27
N LEU A 17 15.59 -3.83 -2.90
CA LEU A 17 14.71 -4.98 -2.66
C LEU A 17 15.21 -6.18 -3.45
N LYS A 18 15.09 -7.38 -2.86
CA LYS A 18 15.38 -8.64 -3.57
C LYS A 18 14.47 -8.84 -4.79
N ILE A 19 13.21 -8.40 -4.68
CA ILE A 19 12.20 -8.40 -5.74
C ILE A 19 11.45 -7.08 -5.64
N GLN A 20 11.24 -6.40 -6.76
CA GLN A 20 10.50 -5.15 -6.75
C GLN A 20 8.98 -5.37 -6.71
N PRO A 21 8.19 -4.47 -6.10
CA PRO A 21 6.74 -4.59 -6.07
C PRO A 21 6.12 -4.73 -7.47
N LEU A 22 6.67 -4.01 -8.46
CA LEU A 22 6.23 -4.12 -9.85
C LEU A 22 6.50 -5.52 -10.43
N GLU A 23 7.72 -6.03 -10.25
CA GLU A 23 8.13 -7.36 -10.71
C GLU A 23 7.28 -8.45 -10.08
N TYR A 24 7.08 -8.42 -8.76
CA TYR A 24 6.20 -9.35 -8.05
C TYR A 24 4.76 -9.28 -8.60
N SER A 25 4.24 -8.08 -8.85
CA SER A 25 2.87 -7.90 -9.33
C SER A 25 2.69 -8.45 -10.74
N MET A 26 3.63 -8.18 -11.65
CA MET A 26 3.60 -8.70 -13.01
C MET A 26 3.72 -10.22 -13.04
N ALA A 27 4.61 -10.80 -12.23
CA ALA A 27 4.83 -12.24 -12.17
C ALA A 27 3.60 -13.01 -11.65
N ASN A 28 2.76 -12.37 -10.83
CA ASN A 28 1.57 -12.99 -10.22
C ASN A 28 0.24 -12.49 -10.83
N GLY A 29 0.27 -11.69 -11.90
CA GLY A 29 -0.94 -11.20 -12.56
C GLY A 29 -1.82 -10.30 -11.68
N LEU A 30 -1.21 -9.51 -10.79
CA LEU A 30 -1.95 -8.68 -9.83
C LEU A 30 -2.54 -7.42 -10.48
N ASP A 31 -3.70 -7.02 -9.99
CA ASP A 31 -4.39 -5.81 -10.43
C ASP A 31 -3.80 -4.52 -9.80
N ALA A 32 -4.32 -3.36 -10.23
CA ALA A 32 -3.84 -2.06 -9.76
C ALA A 32 -3.99 -1.85 -8.24
N CYS A 33 -5.04 -2.40 -7.63
CA CYS A 33 -5.28 -2.33 -6.20
C CYS A 33 -4.24 -3.16 -5.46
N GLN A 34 -4.10 -4.43 -5.84
CA GLN A 34 -3.16 -5.38 -5.25
C GLN A 34 -1.70 -4.89 -5.37
N HIS A 35 -1.31 -4.40 -6.55
CA HIS A 35 0.01 -3.81 -6.78
C HIS A 35 0.26 -2.62 -5.84
N SER A 36 -0.71 -1.73 -5.71
CA SER A 36 -0.56 -0.52 -4.89
C SER A 36 -0.43 -0.85 -3.40
N ILE A 37 -1.18 -1.84 -2.90
CA ILE A 37 -1.06 -2.33 -1.52
C ILE A 37 0.36 -2.80 -1.25
N ILE A 38 0.89 -3.71 -2.10
CA ILE A 38 2.25 -4.25 -1.95
C ILE A 38 3.28 -3.13 -2.01
N LYS A 39 3.19 -2.25 -3.02
CA LYS A 39 4.09 -1.10 -3.19
C LYS A 39 4.18 -0.24 -1.92
N TYR A 40 3.05 0.10 -1.30
CA TYR A 40 3.03 0.94 -0.10
C TYR A 40 3.53 0.19 1.14
N VAL A 41 3.11 -1.06 1.34
CA VAL A 41 3.55 -1.90 2.46
C VAL A 41 5.04 -2.24 2.38
N THR A 42 5.61 -2.33 1.18
CA THR A 42 7.05 -2.58 1.02
C THR A 42 7.88 -1.34 1.31
N ARG A 43 7.48 -0.15 0.84
CA ARG A 43 8.34 1.05 0.88
C ARG A 43 8.17 1.95 2.11
N PHE A 44 7.21 1.67 3.00
CA PHE A 44 6.82 2.61 4.05
C PHE A 44 7.98 3.04 4.96
N ARG A 45 8.89 2.13 5.31
CA ARG A 45 10.04 2.44 6.17
C ARG A 45 11.04 3.40 5.51
N ASP A 46 11.03 3.45 4.18
CA ASP A 46 12.08 4.09 3.38
C ASP A 46 11.61 5.36 2.66
N LYS A 47 10.30 5.66 2.70
CA LYS A 47 9.73 6.80 1.97
C LYS A 47 8.64 7.53 2.74
N GLY A 48 7.47 6.91 2.90
CA GLY A 48 6.27 7.61 3.35
C GLY A 48 5.85 7.37 4.80
N GLY A 49 6.55 6.49 5.53
CA GLY A 49 6.20 6.12 6.90
C GLY A 49 4.75 5.65 7.02
N ILE A 50 4.09 6.06 8.10
CA ILE A 50 2.68 5.76 8.38
C ILE A 50 1.77 6.18 7.22
N ASN A 51 2.08 7.29 6.53
CA ASN A 51 1.23 7.77 5.45
C ASN A 51 1.20 6.85 4.22
N ASP A 52 2.23 6.01 4.02
CA ASP A 52 2.14 4.95 3.01
C ASP A 52 1.25 3.79 3.50
N LEU A 53 1.27 3.46 4.80
CA LEU A 53 0.38 2.45 5.37
C LEU A 53 -1.10 2.89 5.31
N GLU A 54 -1.38 4.18 5.54
CA GLU A 54 -2.73 4.76 5.37
C GLU A 54 -3.21 4.63 3.91
N LYS A 55 -2.33 4.85 2.94
CA LYS A 55 -2.67 4.62 1.52
C LYS A 55 -2.89 3.15 1.20
N ALA A 56 -2.10 2.24 1.80
CA ALA A 56 -2.30 0.81 1.64
C ALA A 56 -3.67 0.37 2.18
N LEU A 57 -4.03 0.87 3.37
CA LEU A 57 -5.34 0.65 3.98
C LEU A 57 -6.47 1.15 3.07
N HIS A 58 -6.38 2.39 2.60
CA HIS A 58 -7.40 2.96 1.71
C HIS A 58 -7.58 2.15 0.41
N VAL A 59 -6.50 1.70 -0.22
CA VAL A 59 -6.60 0.87 -1.43
C VAL A 59 -7.19 -0.52 -1.10
N LEU A 60 -6.90 -1.06 0.08
CA LEU A 60 -7.48 -2.31 0.54
C LEU A 60 -9.01 -2.17 0.75
N GLU A 61 -9.48 -1.05 1.30
CA GLU A 61 -10.92 -0.75 1.40
C GLU A 61 -11.59 -0.73 0.03
N ILE A 62 -10.95 -0.09 -0.97
CA ILE A 62 -11.44 -0.07 -2.36
C ILE A 62 -11.52 -1.50 -2.92
N LEU A 63 -10.49 -2.33 -2.71
CA LEU A 63 -10.48 -3.71 -3.19
C LEU A 63 -11.61 -4.52 -2.55
N ILE A 64 -11.79 -4.41 -1.24
CA ILE A 64 -12.91 -5.05 -0.53
C ILE A 64 -14.26 -4.60 -1.11
N ALA A 65 -14.45 -3.30 -1.35
CA ALA A 65 -15.69 -2.79 -1.92
C ALA A 65 -15.96 -3.30 -3.35
N ARG A 66 -14.91 -3.55 -4.14
CA ARG A 66 -15.02 -4.14 -5.49
C ARG A 66 -15.38 -5.62 -5.43
N GLU A 67 -14.73 -6.39 -4.57
CA GLU A 67 -14.96 -7.84 -4.43
C GLU A 67 -16.29 -8.17 -3.71
N ALA A 68 -16.72 -7.34 -2.76
CA ALA A 68 -17.96 -7.53 -2.01
C ALA A 68 -19.25 -7.39 -2.85
N ARG A 69 -19.15 -7.21 -4.16
CA ARG A 69 -20.26 -7.30 -5.11
C ARG A 69 -19.96 -8.42 -6.12
N PRO A 70 -20.35 -9.68 -5.82
CA PRO A 70 -21.60 -10.22 -6.36
C PRO A 70 -22.31 -11.29 -5.48
N SER A 71 -22.27 -11.19 -4.15
CA SER A 71 -23.17 -11.94 -3.26
C SER A 71 -23.72 -10.98 -2.21
N GLY A 72 -25.02 -11.06 -1.88
CA GLY A 72 -25.67 -10.18 -0.91
C GLY A 72 -25.18 -10.32 0.54
N GLU A 73 -23.97 -10.83 0.76
CA GLU A 73 -23.35 -10.98 2.06
C GLU A 73 -22.43 -9.79 2.33
N ARG A 74 -22.97 -8.84 3.09
CA ARG A 74 -22.21 -7.80 3.76
C ARG A 74 -21.25 -8.50 4.75
N TRP A 75 -19.95 -8.45 4.50
CA TRP A 75 -18.96 -8.80 5.52
C TRP A 75 -19.27 -7.97 6.78
N HIS A 76 -19.57 -8.65 7.88
CA HIS A 76 -19.82 -8.02 9.16
C HIS A 76 -18.65 -7.09 9.47
N THR A 77 -18.96 -5.80 9.62
CA THR A 77 -18.01 -4.74 9.92
C THR A 77 -17.16 -5.17 11.10
N TYR A 78 -15.87 -5.38 10.85
CA TYR A 78 -14.88 -5.45 11.92
C TYR A 78 -15.07 -4.21 12.80
N ASN A 79 -15.23 -4.39 14.11
CA ASN A 79 -15.19 -3.35 15.13
C ASN A 79 -13.78 -2.73 15.20
N PHE A 80 -13.30 -2.18 14.10
CA PHE A 80 -12.09 -1.40 14.04
C PHE A 80 -12.52 0.06 14.09
N GLU A 81 -12.54 0.64 15.30
CA GLU A 81 -12.65 2.09 15.42
C GLU A 81 -11.46 2.71 14.69
N PRO A 82 -11.68 3.66 13.76
CA PRO A 82 -10.58 4.30 13.06
C PRO A 82 -9.63 4.93 14.09
N PRO A 83 -8.30 4.84 13.92
CA PRO A 83 -7.38 5.52 14.80
C PRO A 83 -7.76 7.00 14.83
N LYS A 84 -7.94 7.54 16.05
CA LYS A 84 -8.26 8.97 16.22
C LYS A 84 -7.24 9.79 15.42
N PRO A 85 -7.68 10.82 14.68
CA PRO A 85 -6.75 11.70 13.98
C PRO A 85 -5.67 12.14 14.95
N ARG A 86 -4.39 11.88 14.64
CA ARG A 86 -3.29 12.43 15.42
C ARG A 86 -3.49 13.93 15.46
N ASP A 87 -3.66 14.45 16.66
CA ASP A 87 -3.77 15.86 16.97
C ASP A 87 -2.55 16.56 16.36
N LEU A 88 -2.75 17.22 15.22
CA LEU A 88 -1.72 18.01 14.53
C LEU A 88 -1.36 19.30 15.29
N ASN A 89 -1.82 19.44 16.53
CA ASN A 89 -1.45 20.55 17.40
C ASN A 89 -0.29 20.12 18.28
N GLY A 90 0.92 20.38 17.78
CA GLY A 90 2.12 20.37 18.59
C GLY A 90 1.93 21.22 19.85
N GLY A 91 2.01 20.56 21.00
CA GLY A 91 2.24 21.20 22.29
C GLY A 91 3.55 20.69 22.84
N ARG A 92 4.63 21.46 22.68
CA ARG A 92 5.72 21.42 23.66
C ARG A 92 5.17 22.06 24.94
N ALA A 93 5.20 21.31 26.04
CA ALA A 93 5.34 21.81 27.39
C ALA A 93 6.11 20.74 28.17
#